data_AF-A0A0K2Y1H9-F1
#
_entry.id   AF-A0A0K2Y1H9-F1
#
_cell.length_a   1.000
_cell.length_b   1.000
_cell.length_c   1.000
_cell.angle_alpha   90.00
_cell.angle_beta   90.00
_cell.angle_gamma   90.00
#
_symmetry.space_group_name_H-M   'P 1'
#
loop_
_entity.id
_entity.type
_entity.pdbx_description
1 polymer ?
#
loop_
_entity_poly.entity_id
_entity_poly.type
_entity_poly.pdbx_seq_one_letter_code
_entity_poly.pdbx_strand_id
1 'polypeptide(L)'
;MIKEELKKLGRMGAGERWVAFLFLAASLSWIFLGSFLHSKGIKLASVDSIIAMAVAVLLFIVPAQNARLIDWNTMKKLPWDVLLLFGGGLALSAQFSKTGLSLWIGKQVALLGHIPLLLLIVLVTTMVICLTEITSNTATAAAFLPVVGGVALGLGFNGAEVLLLTIPVALAATCAFMLPVATPPNAIAYGSGYLQMKDMIKAGLWLNLISIVLISAFAYGLVDLIFVR
;
A
#
# COMPACT_ATOMS: atom_id res chain seq x y z
N MET A 1 22.11 -21.64 16.48
CA MET A 1 21.25 -21.35 15.32
C MET A 1 21.45 -19.94 14.74
N ILE A 2 20.84 -18.84 15.25
CA ILE A 2 20.95 -17.51 14.59
C ILE A 2 22.40 -16.97 14.52
N LYS A 3 23.18 -17.10 15.60
CA LYS A 3 24.59 -16.67 15.63
C LYS A 3 25.50 -17.48 14.69
N GLU A 4 25.12 -18.72 14.37
CA GLU A 4 25.86 -19.57 13.44
C GLU A 4 25.55 -19.21 11.99
N GLU A 5 24.29 -18.96 11.65
CA GLU A 5 23.92 -18.44 10.32
C GLU A 5 24.55 -17.07 10.06
N LEU A 6 24.60 -16.18 11.07
CA LEU A 6 25.34 -14.91 10.97
C LEU A 6 26.84 -15.12 10.73
N LYS A 7 27.45 -16.12 11.37
CA LYS A 7 28.87 -16.46 11.12
C LYS A 7 29.08 -17.03 9.72
N LYS A 8 28.11 -17.78 9.18
CA LYS A 8 28.17 -18.35 7.81
C LYS A 8 28.10 -17.27 6.71
N LEU A 9 27.43 -16.14 6.96
CA LEU A 9 27.35 -15.02 6.01
C LEU A 9 28.69 -14.33 5.75
N GLY A 10 29.63 -14.38 6.69
CA GLY A 10 30.96 -13.79 6.53
C GLY A 10 30.96 -12.25 6.52
N ARG A 11 32.00 -11.65 5.93
CA ARG A 11 32.14 -10.18 5.82
C ARG A 11 31.36 -9.69 4.61
N MET A 12 30.69 -8.54 4.74
CA MET A 12 29.91 -7.97 3.65
C MET A 12 30.73 -7.82 2.36
N GLY A 13 30.19 -8.36 1.27
CA GLY A 13 30.75 -8.23 -0.06
C GLY A 13 30.83 -6.77 -0.54
N ALA A 14 31.57 -6.51 -1.61
CA ALA A 14 31.59 -5.17 -2.21
C ALA A 14 30.23 -4.79 -2.79
N GLY A 15 29.51 -5.75 -3.41
CA GLY A 15 28.15 -5.53 -3.92
C GLY A 15 27.15 -5.21 -2.81
N GLU A 16 27.15 -5.98 -1.72
CA GLU A 16 26.27 -5.75 -0.57
C GLU A 16 26.46 -4.36 0.05
N ARG A 17 27.72 -3.89 0.14
CA ARG A 17 28.02 -2.54 0.62
C ARG A 17 27.46 -1.46 -0.30
N TRP A 18 27.55 -1.65 -1.61
CA TRP A 18 26.97 -0.72 -2.58
C TRP A 18 25.43 -0.71 -2.53
N VAL A 19 24.78 -1.88 -2.44
CA VAL A 19 23.32 -1.95 -2.26
C VAL A 19 22.91 -1.25 -0.98
N ALA A 20 23.59 -1.51 0.14
CA ALA A 20 23.30 -0.86 1.41
C ALA A 20 23.46 0.67 1.33
N PHE A 21 24.52 1.15 0.68
CA PHE A 21 24.73 2.57 0.46
C PHE A 21 23.62 3.21 -0.38
N LEU A 22 23.27 2.60 -1.53
CA LEU A 22 22.21 3.11 -2.41
C LEU A 22 20.85 3.09 -1.71
N PHE A 23 20.55 2.06 -0.93
CA PHE A 23 19.32 1.97 -0.14
C PHE A 23 19.23 3.07 0.94
N LEU A 24 20.32 3.31 1.66
CA LEU A 24 20.39 4.40 2.65
C LEU A 24 20.27 5.77 1.98
N ALA A 25 20.97 5.98 0.87
CA ALA A 25 20.88 7.21 0.09
C ALA A 25 19.44 7.45 -0.41
N ALA A 26 18.76 6.41 -0.90
CA ALA A 26 17.36 6.49 -1.33
C ALA A 26 16.44 6.87 -0.15
N SER A 27 16.59 6.19 0.98
CA SER A 27 15.79 6.40 2.19
C SER A 27 15.94 7.82 2.74
N LEU A 28 17.18 8.29 2.86
CA LEU A 28 17.46 9.67 3.27
C LEU A 28 16.92 10.68 2.25
N SER A 29 17.02 10.37 0.95
CA SER A 29 16.47 11.24 -0.09
C SER A 29 14.95 11.35 0.01
N TRP A 30 14.21 10.26 0.24
CA TRP A 30 12.76 10.31 0.42
C TRP A 30 12.35 11.14 1.64
N ILE A 31 13.11 11.07 2.74
CA ILE A 31 12.80 11.82 3.97
C ILE A 31 13.12 13.31 3.82
N PHE A 32 14.28 13.66 3.26
CA PHE A 32 14.82 15.02 3.32
C PHE A 32 14.67 15.82 2.03
N LEU A 33 14.68 15.19 0.85
CA LEU A 33 14.80 15.90 -0.42
C LEU A 33 13.56 16.74 -0.73
N GLY A 34 12.35 16.21 -0.46
CA GLY A 34 11.10 16.96 -0.65
C GLY A 34 11.06 18.24 0.18
N SER A 35 11.32 18.12 1.49
CA SER A 35 11.38 19.24 2.43
C SER A 35 12.46 20.27 2.05
N PHE A 36 13.63 19.79 1.63
CA PHE A 36 14.75 20.65 1.22
C PHE A 36 14.46 21.42 -0.08
N LEU A 37 13.88 20.76 -1.08
CA LEU A 37 13.51 21.39 -2.35
C LEU A 37 12.41 22.45 -2.13
N HIS A 38 11.43 22.15 -1.28
CA HIS A 38 10.38 23.09 -0.92
C HIS A 38 10.95 24.32 -0.20
N SER A 39 11.89 24.14 0.73
CA SER A 39 12.60 25.26 1.40
C SER A 39 13.37 26.17 0.43
N LYS A 40 13.76 25.66 -0.74
CA LYS A 40 14.43 26.43 -1.79
C LYS A 40 13.49 26.99 -2.85
N GLY A 41 12.17 26.83 -2.67
CA GLY A 41 11.15 27.29 -3.62
C GLY A 41 11.07 26.48 -4.91
N ILE A 42 11.75 25.32 -4.99
CA ILE A 42 11.73 24.45 -6.17
C ILE A 42 10.56 23.47 -6.03
N LYS A 43 9.50 23.69 -6.81
CA LYS A 43 8.37 22.76 -6.92
C LYS A 43 8.66 21.73 -7.99
N LEU A 44 9.28 20.62 -7.59
CA LEU A 44 9.47 19.48 -8.47
C LEU A 44 8.33 18.50 -8.28
N ALA A 45 7.59 18.20 -9.35
CA ALA A 45 6.58 17.15 -9.30
C ALA A 45 7.24 15.77 -9.20
N SER A 46 6.62 14.85 -8.46
CA SER A 46 6.98 13.43 -8.43
C SER A 46 8.43 13.14 -7.99
N VAL A 47 8.93 13.87 -6.98
CA VAL A 47 10.26 13.67 -6.40
C VAL A 47 10.51 12.21 -6.04
N ASP A 48 9.50 11.53 -5.48
CA ASP A 48 9.59 10.12 -5.09
C ASP A 48 9.90 9.19 -6.27
N SER A 49 9.24 9.42 -7.41
CA SER A 49 9.45 8.64 -8.63
C SER A 49 10.84 8.90 -9.24
N ILE A 50 11.33 10.15 -9.14
CA ILE A 50 12.66 10.52 -9.61
C ILE A 50 13.74 9.83 -8.78
N ILE A 51 13.62 9.84 -7.44
CA ILE A 51 14.54 9.14 -6.54
C ILE A 51 14.55 7.64 -6.87
N ALA A 52 13.37 7.02 -6.97
CA ALA A 52 13.24 5.60 -7.29
C ALA A 52 13.91 5.25 -8.63
N MET A 53 13.66 6.02 -9.68
CA MET A 53 14.24 5.79 -11.00
C MET A 53 15.75 6.01 -11.01
N ALA A 54 16.25 7.04 -10.34
CA ALA A 54 17.68 7.30 -10.24
C ALA A 54 18.42 6.13 -9.55
N VAL A 55 17.88 5.64 -8.43
CA VAL A 55 18.45 4.49 -7.71
C VAL A 55 18.36 3.22 -8.54
N ALA A 56 17.24 2.99 -9.22
CA ALA A 56 17.08 1.84 -10.12
C ALA A 56 18.15 1.86 -11.24
N VAL A 57 18.36 3.00 -11.90
CA VAL A 57 19.40 3.15 -12.93
C VAL A 57 20.79 2.95 -12.34
N LEU A 58 21.08 3.48 -11.15
CA LEU A 58 22.36 3.28 -10.47
C LEU A 58 22.63 1.80 -10.16
N LEU A 59 21.61 1.02 -9.79
CA LEU A 59 21.74 -0.43 -9.57
C LEU A 59 22.16 -1.19 -10.85
N PHE A 60 21.83 -0.68 -12.05
CA PHE A 60 22.27 -1.24 -13.33
C PHE A 60 23.67 -0.78 -13.77
N ILE A 61 24.18 0.31 -13.20
CA ILE A 61 25.46 0.92 -13.60
C ILE A 61 26.58 0.52 -12.65
N VAL A 62 26.32 0.50 -11.34
CA VAL A 62 27.35 0.27 -10.32
C VAL A 62 27.86 -1.18 -10.41
N PRO A 63 29.19 -1.37 -10.55
CA PRO A 63 29.79 -2.70 -10.62
C PRO A 63 29.86 -3.35 -9.24
N ALA A 64 29.60 -4.67 -9.22
CA ALA A 64 29.71 -5.56 -8.08
C ALA A 64 30.68 -6.70 -8.43
N GLN A 65 31.95 -6.54 -8.05
CA GLN A 65 33.04 -7.51 -8.27
C GLN A 65 33.14 -8.00 -9.73
N ASN A 66 32.42 -9.07 -10.10
CA ASN A 66 32.43 -9.68 -11.43
C ASN A 66 31.16 -9.42 -12.27
N ALA A 67 30.21 -8.63 -11.76
CA ALA A 67 28.95 -8.31 -12.44
C ALA A 67 28.49 -6.89 -12.09
N ARG A 68 27.27 -6.51 -12.50
CA ARG A 68 26.55 -5.33 -11.99
C ARG A 68 25.74 -5.73 -10.75
N LEU A 69 25.27 -4.76 -9.96
CA LEU A 69 24.44 -5.07 -8.78
C LEU A 69 23.15 -5.79 -9.17
N ILE A 70 22.53 -5.39 -10.28
CA ILE A 70 21.33 -6.02 -10.85
C ILE A 70 21.50 -6.25 -12.35
N ASP A 71 20.95 -7.36 -12.84
CA ASP A 71 20.88 -7.71 -14.26
C ASP A 71 19.44 -7.66 -14.79
N TRP A 72 19.27 -7.71 -16.11
CA TRP A 72 17.94 -7.66 -16.71
C TRP A 72 17.07 -8.88 -16.36
N ASN A 73 17.67 -10.04 -16.07
CA ASN A 73 16.87 -11.20 -15.67
C ASN A 73 16.21 -11.00 -14.30
N THR A 74 16.80 -10.18 -13.43
CA THR A 74 16.15 -9.77 -12.18
C THR A 74 14.88 -8.95 -12.44
N MET A 75 14.85 -8.10 -13.46
CA MET A 75 13.64 -7.32 -13.82
C MET A 75 12.48 -8.20 -14.29
N LYS A 76 12.77 -9.36 -14.89
CA LYS A 76 11.73 -10.31 -15.29
C LYS A 76 10.96 -10.89 -14.09
N LYS A 77 11.55 -10.83 -12.88
CA LYS A 77 10.92 -11.28 -11.64
C LYS A 77 10.05 -10.21 -10.97
N LEU A 78 10.06 -8.97 -11.50
CA LEU A 78 9.17 -7.93 -10.97
C LEU A 78 7.71 -8.31 -11.24
N PRO A 79 6.80 -7.99 -10.31
CA PRO A 79 5.37 -8.27 -10.47
C PRO A 79 4.73 -7.28 -11.46
N TRP A 80 4.98 -7.46 -12.76
CA TRP A 80 4.47 -6.60 -13.84
C TRP A 80 2.93 -6.53 -13.85
N ASP A 81 2.27 -7.60 -13.44
CA ASP A 81 0.81 -7.68 -13.33
C ASP A 81 0.26 -6.63 -12.36
N VAL A 82 0.99 -6.32 -11.27
CA VAL A 82 0.59 -5.30 -10.30
C VAL A 82 0.68 -3.90 -10.91
N LEU A 83 1.72 -3.63 -11.71
CA LEU A 83 1.86 -2.35 -12.41
C LEU A 83 0.75 -2.14 -13.44
N LEU A 84 0.41 -3.20 -14.19
CA LEU A 84 -0.72 -3.19 -15.13
C LEU A 84 -2.05 -3.01 -14.40
N LEU A 85 -2.23 -3.64 -13.24
CA LEU A 85 -3.43 -3.52 -12.43
C LEU A 85 -3.61 -2.08 -11.89
N PHE A 86 -2.55 -1.41 -11.45
CA PHE A 86 -2.62 0.01 -11.08
C PHE A 86 -2.99 0.90 -12.27
N GLY A 87 -2.38 0.68 -13.44
CA GLY A 87 -2.72 1.42 -14.66
C GLY A 87 -4.18 1.22 -15.07
N GLY A 88 -4.66 -0.03 -15.07
CA GLY A 88 -6.05 -0.38 -15.36
C GLY A 88 -7.03 0.20 -14.34
N GLY A 89 -6.67 0.20 -13.05
CA GLY A 89 -7.45 0.80 -11.97
C GLY A 89 -7.61 2.31 -12.13
N LEU A 90 -6.51 3.03 -12.41
CA LEU A 90 -6.56 4.48 -12.69
C LEU A 90 -7.40 4.79 -13.93
N ALA A 91 -7.29 3.97 -14.99
CA ALA A 91 -8.13 4.11 -16.19
C ALA A 91 -9.62 3.89 -15.89
N LEU A 92 -9.95 2.88 -15.07
CA LEU A 92 -11.32 2.59 -14.63
C LEU A 92 -11.89 3.75 -13.81
N SER A 93 -11.13 4.28 -12.85
CA SER A 93 -11.55 5.44 -12.05
C SER A 93 -11.80 6.69 -12.90
N ALA A 94 -10.92 6.96 -13.88
CA ALA A 94 -11.14 8.03 -14.85
C ALA A 94 -12.42 7.82 -15.66
N GLN A 95 -12.70 6.57 -16.06
CA GLN A 95 -13.91 6.23 -16.80
C GLN A 95 -15.18 6.33 -15.95
N PHE A 96 -15.13 6.06 -14.65
CA PHE A 96 -16.27 6.24 -13.74
C PHE A 96 -16.69 7.71 -13.65
N SER A 97 -15.71 8.61 -13.55
CA SER A 97 -15.96 10.06 -13.60
C SER A 97 -16.47 10.49 -14.96
N LYS A 98 -15.87 10.01 -16.06
CA LYS A 98 -16.25 10.38 -17.44
C LYS A 98 -17.65 9.90 -17.83
N THR A 99 -18.06 8.71 -17.39
CA THR A 99 -19.38 8.12 -17.70
C THR A 99 -20.50 8.68 -16.82
N GLY A 100 -20.16 9.42 -15.76
CA GLY A 100 -21.13 9.87 -14.76
C GLY A 100 -21.55 8.78 -13.77
N LEU A 101 -20.93 7.60 -13.78
CA LEU A 101 -21.21 6.52 -12.83
C LEU A 101 -20.94 6.96 -11.40
N SER A 102 -19.82 7.65 -11.15
CA SER A 102 -19.50 8.22 -9.83
C SER A 102 -20.63 9.11 -9.31
N LEU A 103 -21.14 10.00 -10.16
CA LEU A 103 -22.24 10.91 -9.81
C LEU A 103 -23.56 10.15 -9.57
N TRP A 104 -23.83 9.12 -10.36
CA TRP A 104 -25.00 8.26 -10.15
C TRP A 104 -24.94 7.53 -8.82
N ILE A 105 -23.79 6.95 -8.46
CA ILE A 105 -23.57 6.31 -7.14
C ILE A 105 -23.76 7.35 -6.03
N GLY A 106 -23.17 8.54 -6.15
CA GLY A 106 -23.34 9.62 -5.17
C GLY A 106 -24.81 9.99 -4.94
N LYS A 107 -25.61 10.05 -6.02
CA LYS A 107 -27.07 10.25 -5.93
C LYS A 107 -27.78 9.11 -5.21
N GLN A 108 -27.44 7.85 -5.49
CA GLN A 108 -28.03 6.70 -4.78
C GLN A 108 -27.70 6.72 -3.29
N VAL A 109 -26.47 7.08 -2.93
CA VAL A 109 -26.08 7.21 -1.53
C VAL A 109 -26.79 8.38 -0.86
N ALA A 110 -26.99 9.50 -1.57
CA ALA A 110 -27.78 10.62 -1.06
C ALA A 110 -29.26 10.25 -0.78
N LEU A 111 -29.82 9.29 -1.53
CA LEU A 111 -31.18 8.77 -1.31
C LEU A 111 -31.31 7.94 -0.02
N LEU A 112 -30.21 7.38 0.49
CA LEU A 112 -30.17 6.66 1.77
C LEU A 112 -30.20 7.61 2.99
N GLY A 113 -30.29 8.93 2.76
CA GLY A 113 -30.23 9.96 3.79
C GLY A 113 -28.80 10.39 4.12
N HIS A 114 -28.64 11.25 5.14
CA HIS A 114 -27.32 11.64 5.65
C HIS A 114 -26.68 10.46 6.39
N ILE A 115 -26.04 9.54 5.66
CA ILE A 115 -25.19 8.52 6.26
C ILE A 115 -24.01 9.23 6.94
N PRO A 116 -23.79 9.03 8.26
CA PRO A 116 -22.63 9.62 8.92
C PRO A 116 -21.34 9.15 8.26
N LEU A 117 -20.41 10.07 7.97
CA LEU A 117 -19.12 9.75 7.34
C LEU A 117 -18.39 8.61 8.05
N LEU A 118 -18.42 8.60 9.39
CA LEU A 118 -17.83 7.55 10.20
C LEU A 118 -18.41 6.16 9.86
N LEU A 119 -19.72 6.06 9.64
CA LEU A 119 -20.36 4.79 9.28
C LEU A 119 -19.92 4.33 7.89
N LEU A 120 -19.77 5.26 6.94
CA LEU A 120 -19.26 4.95 5.61
C LEU A 120 -17.81 4.43 5.67
N ILE A 121 -16.95 5.07 6.45
CA ILE A 121 -15.57 4.63 6.68
C ILE A 121 -15.54 3.21 7.27
N VAL A 122 -16.35 2.95 8.32
CA VAL A 122 -16.41 1.62 8.96
C VAL A 122 -16.88 0.55 7.96
N LEU A 123 -17.89 0.85 7.15
CA LEU A 123 -18.44 -0.11 6.18
C LEU A 123 -17.41 -0.46 5.10
N VAL A 124 -16.75 0.55 4.52
CA VAL A 124 -15.71 0.35 3.50
C VAL A 124 -14.51 -0.41 4.09
N THR A 125 -14.05 -0.03 5.29
CA THR A 125 -12.94 -0.70 5.99
C THR A 125 -13.26 -2.17 6.25
N THR A 126 -14.46 -2.46 6.77
CA THR A 126 -14.91 -3.81 7.06
C THR A 126 -14.98 -4.66 5.79
N MET A 127 -15.55 -4.11 4.72
CA MET A 127 -15.64 -4.78 3.42
C MET A 127 -14.26 -5.19 2.90
N VAL A 128 -13.30 -4.27 2.94
CA VAL A 128 -11.94 -4.51 2.42
C VAL A 128 -11.18 -5.50 3.29
N ILE A 129 -11.29 -5.42 4.62
CA ILE A 129 -10.67 -6.40 5.54
C ILE A 129 -11.20 -7.81 5.26
N CYS A 130 -12.52 -7.97 5.15
CA CYS A 130 -13.09 -9.28 4.84
C CYS A 130 -12.62 -9.82 3.48
N LEU A 131 -12.51 -8.96 2.48
CA LEU A 131 -12.14 -9.39 1.13
C LEU A 131 -10.64 -9.73 1.00
N THR A 132 -9.79 -9.04 1.77
CA THR A 132 -8.34 -9.27 1.74
C THR A 132 -7.93 -10.58 2.43
N GLU A 133 -8.81 -11.21 3.20
CA GLU A 133 -8.55 -12.54 3.76
C GLU A 133 -8.54 -13.65 2.69
N ILE A 134 -9.28 -13.45 1.59
CA ILE A 134 -9.43 -14.43 0.51
C ILE A 134 -8.71 -14.01 -0.77
N THR A 135 -8.10 -12.81 -0.79
CA THR A 135 -7.48 -12.21 -1.97
C THR A 135 -6.11 -11.64 -1.61
N SER A 136 -5.20 -11.49 -2.59
CA SER A 136 -3.92 -10.81 -2.35
C SER A 136 -4.13 -9.35 -1.93
N ASN A 137 -3.49 -8.92 -0.85
CA ASN A 137 -3.51 -7.54 -0.33
C ASN A 137 -3.28 -6.49 -1.44
N THR A 138 -2.28 -6.73 -2.28
CA THR A 138 -1.94 -5.82 -3.39
C THR A 138 -3.05 -5.78 -4.44
N ALA A 139 -3.67 -6.92 -4.75
CA ALA A 139 -4.77 -6.99 -5.70
C ALA A 139 -6.03 -6.30 -5.15
N THR A 140 -6.35 -6.51 -3.87
CA THR A 140 -7.45 -5.83 -3.18
C THR A 140 -7.25 -4.31 -3.20
N ALA A 141 -6.07 -3.82 -2.79
CA ALA A 141 -5.78 -2.38 -2.81
C ALA A 141 -5.90 -1.79 -4.22
N ALA A 142 -5.27 -2.44 -5.21
CA ALA A 142 -5.26 -1.94 -6.59
C ALA A 142 -6.64 -1.95 -7.26
N ALA A 143 -7.52 -2.89 -6.89
CA ALA A 143 -8.89 -2.94 -7.39
C ALA A 143 -9.81 -1.90 -6.71
N PHE A 144 -9.70 -1.75 -5.39
CA PHE A 144 -10.68 -0.94 -4.62
C PHE A 144 -10.29 0.52 -4.47
N LEU A 145 -9.01 0.88 -4.41
CA LEU A 145 -8.59 2.28 -4.29
C LEU A 145 -9.16 3.17 -5.41
N PRO A 146 -9.11 2.78 -6.71
CA PRO A 146 -9.64 3.62 -7.78
C PRO A 146 -11.17 3.71 -7.76
N VAL A 147 -11.84 2.61 -7.39
CA VAL A 147 -13.31 2.53 -7.27
C VAL A 147 -13.79 3.44 -6.14
N VAL A 148 -13.22 3.30 -4.94
CA VAL A 148 -13.58 4.12 -3.77
C VAL A 148 -13.20 5.59 -4.00
N GLY A 149 -12.06 5.86 -4.66
CA GLY A 149 -11.71 7.22 -5.09
C GLY A 149 -12.74 7.84 -6.04
N GLY A 150 -13.22 7.07 -7.02
CA GLY A 150 -14.29 7.51 -7.92
C GLY A 150 -15.61 7.76 -7.19
N VAL A 151 -15.99 6.87 -6.26
CA VAL A 151 -17.19 7.03 -5.42
C VAL A 151 -17.07 8.26 -4.52
N ALA A 152 -15.90 8.49 -3.91
CA ALA A 152 -15.65 9.66 -3.06
C ALA A 152 -15.88 10.97 -3.82
N LEU A 153 -15.34 11.08 -5.05
CA LEU A 153 -15.60 12.22 -5.92
C LEU A 153 -17.10 12.36 -6.25
N GLY A 154 -17.79 11.24 -6.47
CA GLY A 154 -19.24 11.20 -6.70
C GLY A 154 -20.08 11.68 -5.52
N LEU A 155 -19.60 11.47 -4.29
CA LEU A 155 -20.20 11.97 -3.05
C LEU A 155 -19.90 13.45 -2.79
N GLY A 156 -19.11 14.09 -3.66
CA GLY A 156 -18.74 15.50 -3.55
C GLY A 156 -17.46 15.75 -2.74
N PHE A 157 -16.73 14.70 -2.34
CA PHE A 157 -15.42 14.88 -1.71
C PHE A 157 -14.42 15.39 -2.73
N ASN A 158 -13.75 16.50 -2.40
CA ASN A 158 -12.78 17.13 -3.29
C ASN A 158 -11.40 17.27 -2.64
N GLY A 159 -10.35 17.21 -3.48
CA GLY A 159 -8.97 17.36 -3.02
C GLY A 159 -8.59 16.33 -1.96
N ALA A 160 -8.22 16.80 -0.78
CA ALA A 160 -7.75 15.96 0.31
C ALA A 160 -8.87 15.13 0.98
N GLU A 161 -10.14 15.50 0.84
CA GLU A 161 -11.27 14.77 1.43
C GLU A 161 -11.41 13.35 0.88
N VAL A 162 -10.97 13.11 -0.35
CA VAL A 162 -10.95 11.76 -0.96
C VAL A 162 -10.08 10.79 -0.15
N LEU A 163 -9.07 11.30 0.57
CA LEU A 163 -8.20 10.51 1.43
C LEU A 163 -8.94 9.90 2.62
N LEU A 164 -10.06 10.50 3.06
CA LEU A 164 -10.88 9.97 4.15
C LEU A 164 -11.46 8.60 3.85
N LEU A 165 -11.63 8.25 2.56
CA LEU A 165 -12.11 6.92 2.15
C LEU A 165 -10.99 6.04 1.56
N THR A 166 -9.99 6.62 0.89
CA THR A 166 -8.93 5.81 0.26
C THR A 166 -7.84 5.36 1.23
N ILE A 167 -7.50 6.15 2.27
CA ILE A 167 -6.54 5.72 3.30
C ILE A 167 -7.05 4.50 4.07
N PRO A 168 -8.31 4.47 4.56
CA PRO A 168 -8.87 3.27 5.17
C PRO A 168 -8.79 2.04 4.28
N VAL A 169 -9.08 2.17 2.98
CA VAL A 169 -8.97 1.06 2.01
C VAL A 169 -7.54 0.54 1.93
N ALA A 170 -6.55 1.44 1.82
CA ALA A 170 -5.15 1.05 1.75
C ALA A 170 -4.69 0.32 3.02
N LEU A 171 -5.06 0.83 4.19
CA LEU A 171 -4.71 0.20 5.47
C LEU A 171 -5.46 -1.13 5.67
N ALA A 172 -6.75 -1.16 5.38
CA ALA A 172 -7.60 -2.34 5.47
C ALA A 172 -7.09 -3.48 4.58
N ALA A 173 -6.66 -3.18 3.36
CA ALA A 173 -6.11 -4.17 2.43
C ALA A 173 -4.79 -4.80 2.93
N THR A 174 -4.13 -4.23 3.93
CA THR A 174 -2.94 -4.83 4.56
C THR A 174 -3.27 -5.69 5.79
N CYS A 175 -4.49 -5.60 6.30
CA CYS A 175 -4.94 -6.28 7.52
C CYS A 175 -5.57 -7.65 7.19
N ALA A 176 -4.74 -8.61 6.82
CA ALA A 176 -5.15 -9.99 6.52
C ALA A 176 -4.58 -10.96 7.57
N PHE A 177 -5.37 -11.31 8.58
CA PHE A 177 -4.92 -11.99 9.79
C PHE A 177 -5.57 -13.36 10.04
N MET A 178 -6.67 -13.70 9.37
CA MET A 178 -7.45 -14.91 9.67
C MET A 178 -6.98 -16.14 8.90
N LEU A 179 -6.68 -16.01 7.60
CA LEU A 179 -6.43 -17.17 6.73
C LEU A 179 -4.94 -17.32 6.35
N PRO A 180 -4.38 -18.57 6.33
CA PRO A 180 -3.01 -18.83 5.88
C PRO A 180 -2.75 -18.47 4.42
N VAL A 181 -3.77 -18.60 3.57
CA VAL A 181 -3.69 -18.30 2.13
C VAL A 181 -3.55 -16.80 1.86
N ALA A 182 -3.94 -15.95 2.82
CA ALA A 182 -4.01 -14.51 2.61
C ALA A 182 -2.63 -13.88 2.43
N THR A 183 -1.62 -14.31 3.20
CA THR A 183 -0.27 -13.74 3.14
C THR A 183 0.84 -14.79 3.37
N PRO A 184 2.03 -14.62 2.76
CA PRO A 184 3.15 -15.53 2.98
C PRO A 184 3.56 -15.69 4.46
N PRO A 185 3.59 -14.65 5.31
CA PRO A 185 3.86 -14.81 6.74
C PRO A 185 2.86 -15.74 7.45
N ASN A 186 1.56 -15.61 7.14
CA ASN A 186 0.53 -16.50 7.71
C ASN A 186 0.73 -17.94 7.24
N ALA A 187 1.07 -18.15 5.97
CA ALA A 187 1.38 -19.47 5.42
C ALA A 187 2.62 -20.12 6.08
N ILE A 188 3.67 -19.34 6.33
CA ILE A 188 4.89 -19.81 7.02
C ILE A 188 4.58 -20.20 8.46
N ALA A 189 3.82 -19.36 9.18
CA ALA A 189 3.42 -19.65 10.56
C ALA A 189 2.56 -20.90 10.65
N TYR A 190 1.59 -21.07 9.74
CA TYR A 190 0.77 -22.28 9.66
C TYR A 190 1.59 -23.53 9.29
N GLY A 191 2.53 -23.39 8.34
CA GLY A 191 3.42 -24.46 7.90
C GLY A 191 4.39 -24.98 8.98
N SER A 192 4.51 -24.28 10.11
CA SER A 192 5.32 -24.72 11.26
C SER A 192 4.74 -25.93 11.99
N GLY A 193 3.46 -26.24 11.80
CA GLY A 193 2.76 -27.34 12.48
C GLY A 193 2.34 -27.05 13.93
N TYR A 194 2.72 -25.89 14.49
CA TYR A 194 2.37 -25.49 15.86
C TYR A 194 0.99 -24.83 15.99
N LEU A 195 0.38 -24.40 14.87
CA LEU A 195 -0.89 -23.67 14.85
C LEU A 195 -1.95 -24.44 14.09
N GLN A 196 -3.15 -24.54 14.65
CA GLN A 196 -4.30 -25.03 13.92
C GLN A 196 -4.99 -23.87 13.19
N MET A 197 -5.71 -24.19 12.11
CA MET A 197 -6.51 -23.24 11.34
C MET A 197 -7.47 -22.44 12.25
N LYS A 198 -8.05 -23.11 13.25
CA LYS A 198 -8.99 -22.51 14.21
C LYS A 198 -8.34 -21.44 15.09
N ASP A 199 -7.07 -21.64 15.48
CA ASP A 199 -6.34 -20.69 16.32
C ASP A 199 -6.08 -19.39 15.55
N MET A 200 -5.69 -19.53 14.28
CA MET A 200 -5.46 -18.40 13.37
C MET A 200 -6.75 -17.64 13.09
N ILE A 201 -7.86 -18.33 12.77
CA ILE A 201 -9.15 -17.67 12.54
C ILE A 201 -9.61 -16.90 13.79
N LYS A 202 -9.50 -17.50 14.98
CA LYS A 202 -9.93 -16.87 16.22
C LYS A 202 -9.10 -15.64 16.55
N ALA A 203 -7.77 -15.73 16.45
CA ALA A 203 -6.89 -14.60 16.69
C ALA A 203 -7.07 -13.51 15.62
N GLY A 204 -7.14 -13.91 14.36
CA GLY A 204 -7.33 -13.00 13.23
C GLY A 204 -8.65 -12.24 13.28
N LEU A 205 -9.74 -12.87 13.71
CA LEU A 205 -11.03 -12.19 13.86
C LEU A 205 -10.94 -11.04 14.88
N TRP A 206 -10.29 -11.27 16.02
CA TRP A 206 -10.08 -10.23 17.02
C TRP A 206 -9.20 -9.10 16.50
N LEU A 207 -8.10 -9.43 15.80
CA LEU A 207 -7.24 -8.44 15.18
C LEU A 207 -7.96 -7.64 14.10
N ASN A 208 -8.80 -8.27 13.29
CA ASN A 208 -9.62 -7.60 12.27
C ASN A 208 -10.60 -6.62 12.90
N LEU A 209 -11.30 -7.02 13.97
CA LEU A 209 -12.19 -6.12 14.71
C LEU A 209 -11.44 -4.92 15.30
N ILE A 210 -10.27 -5.14 15.89
CA ILE A 210 -9.41 -4.08 16.41
C ILE A 210 -8.96 -3.15 15.28
N SER A 211 -8.54 -3.70 14.13
CA SER A 211 -8.15 -2.93 12.95
C SER A 211 -9.29 -2.08 12.41
N ILE A 212 -10.52 -2.60 12.35
CA ILE A 212 -11.69 -1.81 11.92
C ILE A 212 -11.84 -0.58 12.81
N VAL A 213 -11.78 -0.75 14.14
CA VAL A 213 -11.91 0.35 15.09
C VAL A 213 -10.76 1.34 14.96
N LEU A 214 -9.51 0.86 14.94
CA LEU A 214 -8.32 1.71 14.87
C LEU A 214 -8.22 2.48 13.55
N ILE A 215 -8.45 1.82 12.41
CA ILE A 215 -8.41 2.46 11.10
C ILE A 215 -9.52 3.49 10.98
N SER A 216 -10.74 3.16 11.42
CA SER A 216 -11.87 4.09 11.34
C SER A 216 -11.66 5.30 12.26
N ALA A 217 -11.15 5.10 13.49
CA ALA A 217 -10.81 6.18 14.39
C ALA A 217 -9.67 7.06 13.88
N PHE A 218 -8.63 6.44 13.30
CA PHE A 218 -7.51 7.15 12.68
C PHE A 218 -7.95 8.01 11.49
N ALA A 219 -8.76 7.44 10.59
CA ALA A 219 -9.26 8.15 9.42
C ALA A 219 -10.22 9.29 9.81
N TYR A 220 -11.13 9.03 10.74
CA TYR A 220 -12.08 10.06 11.16
C TYR A 220 -11.43 11.16 12.03
N GLY A 221 -10.46 10.82 12.87
CA GLY A 221 -9.82 11.78 13.76
C GLY A 221 -8.62 12.47 13.14
N LEU A 222 -7.63 11.70 12.69
CA LEU A 222 -6.30 12.23 12.35
C LEU A 222 -6.22 12.66 10.88
N VAL A 223 -6.82 11.90 9.96
CA VAL A 223 -6.83 12.26 8.54
C VAL A 223 -7.69 13.51 8.31
N ASP A 224 -8.88 13.57 8.92
CA ASP A 224 -9.73 14.77 8.88
C ASP A 224 -9.00 16.02 9.43
N LEU A 225 -8.30 15.87 10.56
CA LEU A 225 -7.62 17.00 11.20
C LEU A 225 -6.38 17.50 10.43
N ILE A 226 -5.62 16.62 9.79
CA ILE A 226 -4.32 16.97 9.18
C ILE A 226 -4.46 17.35 7.70
N PHE A 227 -5.33 16.64 6.97
CA PHE A 227 -5.39 16.77 5.51
C PHE A 227 -6.60 17.58 5.05
N VAL A 228 -7.69 17.61 5.80
CA VAL A 228 -8.96 18.22 5.37
C VAL A 228 -9.20 19.59 5.99
N ARG A 229 -8.89 19.77 7.28
CA ARG A 229 -8.94 21.07 7.97
C ARG A 229 -7.65 21.87 7.81
#